data_AF-A0A0P1ACW1-F1
#
_entry.id   AF-A0A0P1ACW1-F1
#
_cell.length_a   1.000
_cell.length_b   1.000
_cell.length_c   1.000
_cell.angle_alpha   90.00
_cell.angle_beta   90.00
_cell.angle_gamma   90.00
#
_symmetry.space_group_name_H-M   'P 1'
#
loop_
_entity.id
_entity.type
_entity.pdbx_description
1 polymer ?
#
loop_
_entity_poly.entity_id
_entity_poly.type
_entity_poly.pdbx_seq_one_letter_code
_entity_poly.pdbx_strand_id
1 'polypeptide(L)'
;MTRLAGREIQPFADTFVFKEVIDQLHMMKYVSDEWEQFDFMTDEDAISHILYEINDVTNLFRHHSFVVWLGTKSPKDLKAAISTLLNSLKRLKHTKNYLPKFLRRERKEKTFRIFSDFKTDEDFVKELGPLLWGKFDHIGTEDFVKLMLTKMRERSKDEIMWADIIYKMRSDKSVIMPFDGLLNELLRTYDTTAVFIVQR
;
A
#
# COMPACT_ATOMS: atom_id res chain seq x y z
N MET A 1 12.54 7.65 28.48
CA MET A 1 11.75 8.54 27.61
C MET A 1 11.89 8.06 26.18
N THR A 2 11.10 7.07 25.80
CA THR A 2 11.07 6.54 24.43
C THR A 2 10.08 7.40 23.64
N ARG A 3 10.60 8.30 22.80
CA ARG A 3 9.79 9.05 21.83
C ARG A 3 9.16 8.04 20.89
N LEU A 4 7.86 7.79 21.03
CA LEU A 4 7.05 7.18 19.98
C LEU A 4 7.17 8.08 18.75
N ALA A 5 7.91 7.62 17.74
CA ALA A 5 7.99 8.29 16.45
C ALA A 5 6.58 8.26 15.84
N GLY A 6 5.85 9.36 15.99
CA GLY A 6 4.58 9.57 15.31
C GLY A 6 4.82 9.39 13.81
N ARG A 7 4.02 8.53 13.16
CA ARG A 7 4.06 8.44 11.70
C ARG A 7 3.67 9.81 11.16
N GLU A 8 4.64 10.44 10.52
CA GLU A 8 4.47 11.73 9.87
C GLU A 8 3.63 11.51 8.62
N ILE A 9 2.32 11.67 8.76
CA ILE A 9 1.43 11.83 7.61
C ILE A 9 1.83 13.18 7.01
N GLN A 10 2.56 13.17 5.89
CA GLN A 10 2.82 14.40 5.16
C GLN A 10 1.50 14.85 4.54
N PRO A 11 0.96 16.02 4.92
CA PRO A 11 -0.23 16.54 4.29
C PRO A 11 0.12 16.96 2.87
N PHE A 12 -0.26 16.14 1.90
CA PHE A 12 -0.33 16.56 0.51
C PHE A 12 -1.74 17.10 0.27
N ALA A 13 -1.81 18.26 -0.37
CA ALA A 13 -3.03 19.01 -0.65
C ALA A 13 -4.04 18.20 -1.49
N ASP A 14 -4.79 17.32 -0.83
CA ASP A 14 -6.02 16.61 -1.23
C ASP A 14 -5.92 15.09 -1.51
N THR A 15 -4.78 14.42 -1.28
CA THR A 15 -4.73 12.94 -1.34
C THR A 15 -3.69 12.35 -0.38
N PHE A 16 -4.12 11.43 0.49
CA PHE A 16 -3.27 10.70 1.42
C PHE A 16 -2.55 9.55 0.70
N VAL A 17 -1.29 9.73 0.33
CA VAL A 17 -0.40 8.61 -0.03
C VAL A 17 0.39 8.24 1.21
N PHE A 18 0.35 6.97 1.61
CA PHE A 18 1.10 6.48 2.76
C PHE A 18 2.60 6.55 2.48
N LYS A 19 3.38 6.99 3.48
CA LYS A 19 4.84 7.10 3.39
C LYS A 19 5.47 5.75 2.97
N GLU A 20 4.92 4.65 3.45
CA GLU A 20 5.39 3.30 3.14
C GLU A 20 5.29 2.97 1.65
N VAL A 21 4.26 3.48 0.94
CA VAL A 21 4.13 3.29 -0.52
C VAL A 21 5.19 4.11 -1.25
N ILE A 22 5.47 5.33 -0.77
CA ILE A 22 6.53 6.18 -1.32
C ILE A 22 7.90 5.52 -1.10
N ASP A 23 8.15 5.01 0.10
CA ASP A 23 9.39 4.32 0.44
C ASP A 23 9.57 3.05 -0.40
N GLN A 24 8.50 2.27 -0.65
CA GLN A 24 8.54 1.11 -1.56
C GLN A 24 8.85 1.50 -3.00
N LEU A 25 8.21 2.55 -3.53
CA LEU A 25 8.50 3.07 -4.87
C LEU A 25 9.96 3.53 -4.98
N HIS A 26 10.47 4.22 -3.95
CA HIS A 26 11.88 4.60 -3.87
C HIS A 26 12.81 3.38 -3.80
N MET A 27 12.47 2.33 -3.05
CA MET A 27 13.28 1.11 -2.99
C MET A 27 13.34 0.40 -4.34
N MET A 28 12.23 0.36 -5.08
CA MET A 28 12.19 -0.21 -6.43
C MET A 28 13.08 0.54 -7.42
N LYS A 29 13.29 1.86 -7.23
CA LYS A 29 14.30 2.61 -8.00
C LYS A 29 15.70 2.03 -7.83
N TYR A 30 16.13 1.79 -6.60
CA TYR A 30 17.51 1.36 -6.31
C TYR A 30 17.78 -0.11 -6.67
N VAL A 31 16.73 -0.93 -6.80
CA VAL A 31 16.85 -2.35 -7.15
C VAL A 31 16.91 -2.59 -8.66
N SER A 32 16.48 -1.61 -9.48
CA SER A 32 16.34 -1.80 -10.92
C SER A 32 17.43 -1.10 -11.70
N ASP A 33 18.38 -1.82 -12.30
CA ASP A 33 19.46 -1.26 -13.14
C ASP A 33 18.97 -0.37 -14.31
N GLU A 34 17.68 -0.45 -14.66
CA GLU A 34 17.04 0.35 -15.71
C GLU A 34 16.70 1.80 -15.28
N TRP A 35 16.86 2.18 -14.01
CA TRP A 35 16.46 3.51 -13.53
C TRP A 35 17.22 4.67 -14.21
N GLU A 36 18.48 4.43 -14.59
CA GLU A 36 19.36 5.43 -15.23
C GLU A 36 18.79 5.92 -16.57
N GLN A 37 17.96 5.10 -17.23
CA GLN A 37 17.33 5.47 -18.50
C GLN A 37 16.32 6.61 -18.34
N PHE A 38 15.67 6.72 -17.16
CA PHE A 38 14.62 7.72 -16.92
C PHE A 38 15.14 9.02 -16.33
N ASP A 39 16.36 9.05 -15.78
CA ASP A 39 16.91 10.22 -15.09
C ASP A 39 17.20 11.40 -16.05
N PHE A 40 17.39 11.11 -17.34
CA PHE A 40 17.63 12.13 -18.38
C PHE A 40 16.40 12.42 -19.25
N MET A 41 15.28 11.72 -19.02
CA MET A 41 14.06 11.89 -19.80
C MET A 41 13.11 12.88 -19.15
N THR A 42 12.38 13.65 -19.98
CA THR A 42 11.23 14.40 -19.49
C THR A 42 10.11 13.44 -19.07
N ASP A 43 9.16 13.90 -18.25
CA ASP A 43 8.00 13.07 -17.86
C ASP A 43 7.22 12.63 -19.10
N GLU A 44 7.00 13.54 -20.05
CA GLU A 44 6.34 13.25 -21.31
C GLU A 44 7.07 12.18 -22.13
N ASP A 45 8.39 12.25 -22.24
CA ASP A 45 9.19 11.29 -23.02
C ASP A 45 9.21 9.92 -22.35
N ALA A 46 9.45 9.88 -21.04
CA ALA A 46 9.44 8.64 -20.27
C ALA A 46 8.06 7.95 -20.33
N ILE A 47 6.97 8.71 -20.13
CA ILE A 47 5.61 8.18 -20.27
C ILE A 47 5.37 7.66 -21.68
N SER A 48 5.79 8.39 -22.71
CA SER A 48 5.60 7.98 -24.11
C SER A 48 6.36 6.69 -24.42
N HIS A 49 7.59 6.57 -23.92
CA HIS A 49 8.40 5.35 -24.01
C HIS A 49 7.71 4.16 -23.34
N ILE A 50 7.30 4.32 -22.08
CA ILE A 50 6.60 3.29 -21.30
C ILE A 50 5.30 2.86 -21.99
N LEU A 51 4.50 3.81 -22.48
CA LEU A 51 3.25 3.51 -23.17
C LEU A 51 3.45 2.85 -24.53
N TYR A 52 4.61 3.01 -25.16
CA TYR A 52 4.97 2.31 -26.39
C TYR A 52 5.35 0.85 -26.12
N GLU A 53 6.04 0.57 -25.02
CA GLU A 53 6.41 -0.80 -24.61
C GLU A 53 5.20 -1.62 -24.16
N ILE A 54 4.21 -0.96 -23.56
CA ILE A 54 3.03 -1.63 -23.00
C ILE A 54 2.04 -1.99 -24.12
N ASN A 55 2.04 -3.26 -24.50
CA ASN A 55 1.04 -3.82 -25.44
C ASN A 55 -0.40 -3.78 -24.89
N ASP A 56 -0.57 -3.83 -23.56
CA ASP A 56 -1.87 -3.80 -22.89
C ASP A 56 -1.88 -2.78 -21.74
N VAL A 57 -2.55 -1.65 -21.96
CA VAL A 57 -2.65 -0.54 -21.00
C VAL A 57 -3.27 -0.96 -19.65
N THR A 58 -4.01 -2.07 -19.59
CA THR A 58 -4.54 -2.58 -18.31
C THR A 58 -3.44 -3.09 -17.38
N ASN A 59 -2.25 -3.38 -17.92
CA ASN A 59 -1.05 -3.75 -17.17
C ASN A 59 -0.14 -2.56 -16.87
N LEU A 60 -0.52 -1.32 -17.17
CA LEU A 60 0.32 -0.13 -16.97
C LEU A 60 0.92 -0.04 -15.56
N PHE A 61 0.09 -0.16 -14.53
CA PHE A 61 0.52 -0.10 -13.13
C PHE A 61 1.27 -1.34 -12.63
N ARG A 62 1.32 -2.39 -13.45
CA ARG A 62 2.07 -3.62 -13.22
C ARG A 62 3.34 -3.68 -14.06
N HIS A 63 3.51 -2.75 -15.00
CA HIS A 63 4.65 -2.73 -15.89
C HIS A 63 5.88 -2.25 -15.13
N HIS A 64 6.97 -3.02 -15.22
CA HIS A 64 8.20 -2.74 -14.47
C HIS A 64 8.72 -1.33 -14.72
N SER A 65 8.89 -0.94 -15.99
CA SER A 65 9.35 0.41 -16.39
C SER A 65 8.49 1.53 -15.80
N PHE A 66 7.18 1.31 -15.68
CA PHE A 66 6.27 2.30 -15.11
C PHE A 66 6.48 2.47 -13.61
N VAL A 67 6.62 1.36 -12.90
CA VAL A 67 6.84 1.37 -11.45
C VAL A 67 8.21 1.98 -11.11
N VAL A 68 9.25 1.63 -11.88
CA VAL A 68 10.59 2.21 -11.75
C VAL A 68 10.57 3.72 -12.00
N TRP A 69 9.96 4.17 -13.11
CA TRP A 69 9.82 5.59 -13.43
C TRP A 69 9.03 6.35 -12.36
N LEU A 70 7.94 5.77 -11.84
CA LEU A 70 7.16 6.40 -10.77
C LEU A 70 7.99 6.52 -9.49
N GLY A 71 8.85 5.53 -9.21
CA GLY A 71 9.83 5.54 -8.12
C GLY A 71 10.96 6.55 -8.27
N THR A 72 11.16 7.17 -9.44
CA THR A 72 12.13 8.28 -9.59
C THR A 72 11.56 9.63 -9.21
N LYS A 73 10.24 9.74 -9.02
CA LYS A 73 9.57 11.01 -8.74
C LYS A 73 9.62 11.34 -7.26
N SER A 74 9.99 12.59 -6.96
CA SER A 74 9.81 13.09 -5.61
C SER A 74 8.31 13.13 -5.25
N PRO A 75 7.95 13.08 -3.97
CA PRO A 75 6.55 13.18 -3.56
C PRO A 75 5.85 14.45 -4.09
N LYS A 76 6.59 15.55 -4.25
CA LYS A 76 6.06 16.81 -4.80
C LYS A 76 5.77 16.69 -6.31
N ASP A 77 6.61 15.96 -7.02
CA ASP A 77 6.55 15.83 -8.48
C ASP A 77 5.59 14.73 -8.93
N LEU A 78 5.28 13.75 -8.05
CA LEU A 78 4.38 12.64 -8.35
C LEU A 78 3.00 13.12 -8.82
N LYS A 79 2.49 14.23 -8.28
CA LYS A 79 1.22 14.84 -8.71
C LYS A 79 1.30 15.38 -10.15
N ALA A 80 2.40 16.04 -10.50
CA ALA A 80 2.63 16.54 -11.85
C ALA A 80 2.79 15.36 -12.82
N ALA A 81 3.61 14.36 -12.46
CA ALA A 81 3.82 13.15 -13.24
C ALA A 81 2.52 12.36 -13.52
N ILE A 82 1.66 12.17 -12.50
CA ILE A 82 0.34 11.54 -12.69
C ILE A 82 -0.54 12.38 -13.61
N SER A 83 -0.52 13.71 -13.47
CA SER A 83 -1.30 14.60 -14.34
C SER A 83 -0.83 14.52 -15.79
N THR A 84 0.48 14.50 -16.01
CA THR A 84 1.10 14.30 -17.33
C THR A 84 0.71 12.94 -17.91
N LEU A 85 0.80 11.86 -17.13
CA LEU A 85 0.37 10.51 -17.53
C LEU A 85 -1.09 10.50 -17.98
N LEU A 86 -1.99 11.06 -17.17
CA LEU A 86 -3.41 11.11 -17.50
C LEU A 86 -3.68 11.92 -18.78
N ASN A 87 -2.93 12.99 -19.01
CA ASN A 87 -3.03 13.77 -20.23
C ASN A 87 -2.49 13.01 -21.45
N SER A 88 -1.36 12.32 -21.32
CA SER A 88 -0.81 11.44 -22.36
C SER A 88 -1.78 10.31 -22.72
N LEU A 89 -2.37 9.64 -21.73
CA LEU A 89 -3.37 8.60 -21.93
C LEU A 89 -4.66 9.11 -22.58
N LYS A 90 -5.02 10.39 -22.42
CA LYS A 90 -6.17 11.00 -23.13
C LYS A 90 -5.87 11.26 -24.61
N ARG A 91 -4.61 11.56 -24.95
CA ARG A 91 -4.17 11.89 -26.33
C ARG A 91 -4.03 10.64 -27.19
N LEU A 92 -3.64 9.51 -26.61
CA LEU A 92 -3.43 8.26 -27.34
C LEU A 92 -4.76 7.64 -27.79
N LYS A 93 -4.90 7.42 -29.11
CA LYS A 93 -6.15 6.94 -29.73
C LYS A 93 -6.55 5.55 -29.25
N HIS A 94 -5.58 4.68 -28.95
CA HIS A 94 -5.83 3.31 -28.49
C HIS A 94 -6.17 3.22 -27.00
N THR A 95 -5.71 4.16 -26.16
CA THR A 95 -6.02 4.19 -24.71
C THR A 95 -7.30 4.95 -24.37
N LYS A 96 -7.78 5.83 -25.26
CA LYS A 96 -8.96 6.68 -25.04
C LYS A 96 -10.21 5.90 -24.62
N ASN A 97 -10.38 4.67 -25.11
CA ASN A 97 -11.52 3.81 -24.77
C ASN A 97 -11.34 3.06 -23.43
N TYR A 98 -10.11 2.94 -22.94
CA TYR A 98 -9.79 2.26 -21.68
C TYR A 98 -9.76 3.22 -20.50
N LEU A 99 -9.37 4.49 -20.69
CA LEU A 99 -9.29 5.48 -19.63
C LEU A 99 -10.60 5.61 -18.82
N PRO A 100 -11.80 5.67 -19.44
CA PRO A 100 -13.04 5.71 -18.67
C PRO A 100 -13.30 4.41 -17.91
N LYS A 101 -12.91 3.25 -18.45
CA LYS A 101 -13.05 1.96 -17.74
C LYS A 101 -12.07 1.88 -16.56
N PHE A 102 -10.86 2.38 -16.75
CA PHE A 102 -9.79 2.44 -15.76
C PHE A 102 -10.17 3.36 -14.58
N LEU A 103 -10.51 4.62 -14.87
CA LEU A 103 -10.94 5.60 -13.85
C LEU A 103 -12.27 5.21 -13.19
N ARG A 104 -13.17 4.53 -13.92
CA ARG A 104 -14.42 4.01 -13.36
C ARG A 104 -14.20 2.77 -12.51
N ARG A 105 -13.13 1.99 -12.76
CA ARG A 105 -12.72 0.87 -11.91
C ARG A 105 -12.17 1.39 -10.59
N GLU A 106 -11.32 2.43 -10.60
CA GLU A 106 -10.83 3.07 -9.37
C GLU A 106 -11.96 3.76 -8.57
N ARG A 107 -12.92 4.43 -9.25
CA ARG A 107 -14.10 4.98 -8.55
C ARG A 107 -15.09 3.93 -8.02
N LYS A 108 -15.06 2.71 -8.58
CA LYS A 108 -15.84 1.56 -8.08
C LYS A 108 -15.04 0.66 -7.15
N GLU A 109 -13.73 0.88 -7.04
CA GLU A 109 -12.89 0.42 -5.96
C GLU A 109 -13.31 1.18 -4.71
N LYS A 110 -14.44 0.71 -4.19
CA LYS A 110 -14.88 0.82 -2.81
C LYS A 110 -13.79 0.38 -1.82
N THR A 111 -12.59 -0.03 -2.23
CA THR A 111 -11.48 -0.37 -1.33
C THR A 111 -11.24 0.73 -0.30
N PHE A 112 -11.44 2.01 -0.60
CA PHE A 112 -11.32 3.07 0.41
C PHE A 112 -12.58 3.30 1.27
N ARG A 113 -13.78 2.90 0.80
CA ARG A 113 -15.03 2.90 1.59
C ARG A 113 -15.29 1.61 2.37
N ILE A 114 -14.62 0.51 2.02
CA ILE A 114 -14.75 -0.79 2.69
C ILE A 114 -14.32 -0.66 4.15
N PHE A 115 -13.34 0.18 4.46
CA PHE A 115 -12.80 0.32 5.83
C PHE A 115 -13.79 0.89 6.85
N SER A 116 -14.79 1.67 6.43
CA SER A 116 -15.79 2.26 7.33
C SER A 116 -17.02 1.38 7.55
N ASP A 117 -17.25 0.38 6.71
CA ASP A 117 -18.52 -0.36 6.68
C ASP A 117 -18.51 -1.64 7.54
N PHE A 118 -17.36 -1.99 8.13
CA PHE A 118 -17.27 -3.14 9.04
C PHE A 118 -18.01 -2.86 10.35
N LYS A 119 -19.00 -3.71 10.66
CA LYS A 119 -19.82 -3.59 11.87
C LYS A 119 -19.03 -3.90 13.13
N THR A 120 -18.11 -4.85 13.05
CA THR A 120 -17.28 -5.26 14.18
C THR A 120 -15.81 -5.29 13.79
N ASP A 121 -14.94 -5.29 14.80
CA ASP A 121 -13.49 -5.44 14.63
C ASP A 121 -13.13 -6.86 14.15
N GLU A 122 -13.97 -7.84 14.46
CA GLU A 122 -13.83 -9.19 13.92
C GLU A 122 -14.13 -9.21 12.41
N ASP A 123 -15.24 -8.61 11.96
CA ASP A 123 -15.58 -8.52 10.54
C ASP A 123 -14.47 -7.81 9.75
N PHE A 124 -13.90 -6.75 10.35
CA PHE A 124 -12.76 -6.05 9.79
C PHE A 124 -11.59 -7.00 9.50
N VAL A 125 -11.17 -7.83 10.47
CA VAL A 125 -10.04 -8.74 10.25
C VAL A 125 -10.41 -9.89 9.30
N LYS A 126 -11.63 -10.45 9.40
CA LYS A 126 -12.10 -11.56 8.55
C LYS A 126 -12.17 -11.18 7.08
N GLU A 127 -12.66 -9.98 6.78
CA GLU A 127 -12.88 -9.55 5.42
C GLU A 127 -11.62 -8.88 4.84
N LEU A 128 -10.95 -8.01 5.62
CA LEU A 128 -9.78 -7.29 5.13
C LEU A 128 -8.53 -8.16 5.05
N GLY A 129 -8.33 -9.05 6.03
CA GLY A 129 -7.13 -9.88 6.14
C GLY A 129 -6.83 -10.68 4.87
N PRO A 130 -7.76 -11.52 4.38
CA PRO A 130 -7.60 -12.26 3.13
C PRO A 130 -7.42 -11.37 1.89
N LEU A 131 -8.15 -10.24 1.84
CA LEU A 131 -8.07 -9.30 0.72
C LEU A 131 -6.70 -8.64 0.62
N LEU A 132 -6.11 -8.27 1.75
CA LEU A 132 -4.74 -7.79 1.81
C LEU A 132 -3.79 -8.93 1.50
N TRP A 133 -3.91 -10.09 2.17
CA TRP A 133 -3.00 -11.20 1.98
C TRP A 133 -2.89 -11.65 0.51
N GLY A 134 -4.02 -11.77 -0.20
CA GLY A 134 -4.04 -12.13 -1.62
C GLY A 134 -3.33 -11.13 -2.55
N LYS A 135 -3.07 -9.90 -2.09
CA LYS A 135 -2.25 -8.91 -2.81
C LYS A 135 -0.78 -8.97 -2.45
N PHE A 136 -0.45 -9.52 -1.28
CA PHE A 136 0.90 -9.56 -0.70
C PHE A 136 1.57 -10.93 -0.82
N ASP A 137 0.92 -11.92 -1.42
CA ASP A 137 1.45 -13.27 -1.66
C ASP A 137 2.79 -13.26 -2.44
N HIS A 138 3.12 -12.13 -3.09
CA HIS A 138 4.39 -11.92 -3.81
C HIS A 138 5.41 -11.04 -3.07
N ILE A 139 4.97 -10.28 -2.07
CA ILE A 139 5.78 -9.24 -1.38
C ILE A 139 6.34 -9.78 -0.07
N GLY A 140 5.62 -10.72 0.58
CA GLY A 140 6.11 -11.45 1.74
C GLY A 140 5.34 -11.17 3.02
N THR A 141 5.50 -12.11 3.96
CA THR A 141 4.76 -12.14 5.24
C THR A 141 5.00 -10.91 6.10
N GLU A 142 6.22 -10.38 6.13
CA GLU A 142 6.58 -9.27 7.02
C GLU A 142 5.86 -7.95 6.66
N ASP A 143 5.79 -7.63 5.37
CA ASP A 143 5.12 -6.41 4.89
C ASP A 143 3.61 -6.48 5.08
N PHE A 144 3.02 -7.66 4.88
CA PHE A 144 1.62 -7.89 5.22
C PHE A 144 1.36 -7.65 6.71
N VAL A 145 2.18 -8.25 7.61
CA VAL A 145 2.02 -8.10 9.06
C VAL A 145 2.10 -6.62 9.46
N LYS A 146 3.09 -5.89 8.96
CA LYS A 146 3.25 -4.44 9.22
C LYS A 146 2.03 -3.65 8.75
N LEU A 147 1.54 -3.91 7.54
CA LEU A 147 0.36 -3.21 7.01
C LEU A 147 -0.89 -3.52 7.83
N MET A 148 -1.16 -4.80 8.08
CA MET A 148 -2.36 -5.23 8.79
C MET A 148 -2.39 -4.67 10.22
N LEU A 149 -1.27 -4.73 10.95
CA LEU A 149 -1.16 -4.09 12.27
C LEU A 149 -1.38 -2.59 12.22
N THR A 150 -0.88 -1.92 11.18
CA THR A 150 -1.12 -0.47 10.99
C THR A 150 -2.62 -0.21 10.89
N LYS A 151 -3.34 -1.00 10.08
CA LYS A 151 -4.79 -0.82 9.88
C LYS A 151 -5.62 -1.18 11.11
N MET A 152 -5.23 -2.21 11.85
CA MET A 152 -5.85 -2.54 13.14
C MET A 152 -5.66 -1.40 14.16
N ARG A 153 -4.44 -0.86 14.27
CA ARG A 153 -4.12 0.26 15.19
C ARG A 153 -4.76 1.60 14.81
N GLU A 154 -4.99 1.84 13.52
CA GLU A 154 -5.77 2.98 13.04
C GLU A 154 -7.23 2.91 13.53
N ARG A 155 -7.78 1.69 13.65
CA ARG A 155 -9.17 1.46 14.06
C ARG A 155 -9.34 1.41 15.57
N SER A 156 -8.45 0.72 16.29
CA SER A 156 -8.43 0.67 17.75
C SER A 156 -7.02 0.50 18.27
N LYS A 157 -6.70 1.17 19.39
CA LYS A 157 -5.40 1.05 20.07
C LYS A 157 -5.34 -0.13 21.05
N ASP A 158 -6.43 -0.86 21.24
CA ASP A 158 -6.49 -2.00 22.16
C ASP A 158 -5.84 -3.23 21.53
N GLU A 159 -4.54 -3.41 21.81
CA GLU A 159 -3.76 -4.54 21.28
C GLU A 159 -4.17 -5.90 21.87
N ILE A 160 -4.72 -5.96 23.09
CA ILE A 160 -5.25 -7.20 23.67
C ILE A 160 -6.49 -7.65 22.90
N MET A 161 -7.42 -6.74 22.64
CA MET A 161 -8.61 -7.02 21.85
C MET A 161 -8.22 -7.60 20.48
N TRP A 162 -7.23 -6.99 19.83
CA TRP A 162 -6.71 -7.48 18.56
C TRP A 162 -6.07 -8.88 18.67
N ALA A 163 -5.28 -9.13 19.70
CA ALA A 163 -4.67 -10.44 19.94
C ALA A 163 -5.73 -11.52 20.18
N ASP A 164 -6.77 -11.22 20.95
CA ASP A 164 -7.90 -12.13 21.20
C ASP A 164 -8.67 -12.46 19.91
N ILE A 165 -8.97 -11.44 19.09
CA ILE A 165 -9.61 -11.63 17.79
C ILE A 165 -8.75 -12.51 16.87
N ILE A 166 -7.46 -12.20 16.74
CA ILE A 166 -6.52 -12.97 15.91
C ILE A 166 -6.38 -14.40 16.41
N TYR A 167 -6.31 -14.62 17.72
CA TYR A 167 -6.24 -15.94 18.33
C TYR A 167 -7.49 -16.78 18.03
N LYS A 168 -8.68 -16.20 18.16
CA LYS A 168 -9.95 -16.86 17.79
C LYS A 168 -9.96 -17.24 16.31
N MET A 169 -9.51 -16.35 15.43
CA MET A 169 -9.47 -16.59 13.99
C MET A 169 -8.43 -17.63 13.57
N ARG A 170 -7.33 -17.78 14.30
CA ARG A 170 -6.32 -18.81 14.02
C ARG A 170 -6.92 -20.22 13.99
N SER A 171 -7.98 -20.45 14.78
CA SER A 171 -8.69 -21.73 14.82
C SER A 171 -9.65 -21.93 13.64
N ASP A 172 -9.97 -20.86 12.91
CA ASP A 172 -10.85 -20.87 11.74
C ASP A 172 -10.05 -21.19 10.47
N LYS A 173 -10.24 -22.40 9.95
CA LYS A 173 -9.54 -22.89 8.75
C LYS A 173 -9.97 -22.20 7.45
N SER A 174 -11.03 -21.39 7.48
CA SER A 174 -11.52 -20.68 6.28
C SER A 174 -10.67 -19.45 5.93
N VAL A 175 -9.87 -18.96 6.88
CA VAL A 175 -9.02 -17.77 6.70
C VAL A 175 -7.56 -18.22 6.63
N ILE A 176 -6.92 -18.02 5.48
CA ILE A 176 -5.50 -18.35 5.27
C ILE A 176 -4.72 -17.04 5.21
N MET A 177 -4.07 -16.70 6.32
CA MET A 177 -3.14 -15.58 6.41
C MET A 177 -2.13 -15.83 7.56
N PRO A 178 -0.98 -15.13 7.60
CA PRO A 178 0.07 -15.40 8.59
C PRO A 178 -0.28 -14.84 9.98
N PHE A 179 -1.25 -15.47 10.64
CA PHE A 179 -1.73 -15.10 11.98
C PHE A 179 -0.62 -15.12 13.04
N ASP A 180 0.32 -16.06 12.95
CA ASP A 180 1.40 -16.18 13.91
C ASP A 180 2.30 -14.94 13.92
N GLY A 181 2.55 -14.34 12.75
CA GLY A 181 3.30 -13.07 12.65
C GLY A 181 2.56 -11.90 13.29
N LEU A 182 1.24 -11.80 13.06
CA LEU A 182 0.39 -10.79 13.69
C LEU A 182 0.35 -10.93 15.21
N LEU A 183 0.14 -12.15 15.71
CA LEU A 183 0.04 -12.43 17.15
C LEU A 183 1.36 -12.14 17.86
N ASN A 184 2.48 -12.58 17.30
CA ASN A 184 3.81 -12.35 17.89
C ASN A 184 4.09 -10.85 18.04
N GLU A 185 3.78 -10.03 17.04
CA GLU A 185 4.00 -8.58 17.10
C GLU A 185 3.02 -7.86 18.06
N LEU A 186 1.79 -8.35 18.21
CA LEU A 186 0.83 -7.82 19.20
C LEU A 186 1.21 -8.17 20.64
N LEU A 187 1.80 -9.35 20.87
CA LEU A 187 2.22 -9.77 22.21
C LEU A 187 3.57 -9.16 22.62
N ARG A 188 4.47 -8.91 21.65
CA ARG A 188 5.80 -8.34 21.91
C ARG A 188 5.73 -6.97 22.59
N THR A 189 4.75 -6.15 22.23
CA THR A 189 4.52 -4.84 22.86
C THR A 189 4.13 -4.98 24.33
N TYR A 190 3.41 -6.03 24.70
CA TYR A 190 3.00 -6.31 26.08
C TYR A 190 4.17 -6.68 26.99
N ASP A 191 5.05 -7.58 26.54
CA ASP A 191 6.23 -7.98 27.31
C ASP A 191 7.13 -6.79 27.63
N THR A 192 7.31 -5.87 26.67
CA THR A 192 8.06 -4.64 26.93
C THR A 192 7.39 -3.71 27.92
N THR A 193 6.05 -3.69 27.99
CA THR A 193 5.31 -2.77 28.87
C THR A 193 5.28 -3.27 30.32
N ALA A 194 5.19 -4.59 30.53
CA ALA A 194 5.23 -5.21 31.86
C ALA A 194 6.57 -4.94 32.58
N VAL A 195 7.69 -4.92 31.83
CA VAL A 195 9.02 -4.61 32.39
C VAL A 195 9.11 -3.18 32.93
N PHE A 196 8.39 -2.21 32.35
CA PHE A 196 8.41 -0.81 32.82
C PHE A 196 7.56 -0.55 34.07
N ILE A 197 6.58 -1.40 34.38
CA ILE A 197 5.70 -1.21 35.55
C ILE A 197 6.36 -1.73 36.83
N VAL A 198 7.28 -2.69 36.74
CA VAL A 198 7.97 -3.29 37.91
C VAL A 198 9.14 -2.42 38.41
N GLN A 199 9.56 -1.40 37.66
CA GLN A 199 10.70 -0.53 38.01
C GLN A 199 10.31 0.90 38.45
N ARG A 200 9.06 1.12 38.87
CA ARG A 200 8.59 2.40 39.43
C ARG A 200 8.10 2.22 40.86
#